data_AF-G4HAF7-F1
#
_entry.id   AF-G4HAF7-F1
#
_cell.length_a   1.000
_cell.length_b   1.000
_cell.length_c   1.000
_cell.angle_alpha   90.00
_cell.angle_beta   90.00
_cell.angle_gamma   90.00
#
_symmetry.space_group_name_H-M   'P 1'
#
loop_
_entity.id
_entity.type
_entity.pdbx_description
1 polymer ?
#
loop_
_entity_poly.entity_id
_entity_poly.type
_entity_poly.pdbx_seq_one_letter_code
_entity_poly.pdbx_strand_id
1 'polypeptide(L)'
;MIRNADGKDFYDLAFEYMESDLPGKSFGASGQLDLFGYLVMFRQLSLAYGWDFYADLHKAYRELPASQLPATNQEEIDTFVVMASITAGENLTEFFDKWALPYSKAEVKSRIEALNLPSPAQELWRLRETHSLKDPPEIKVESETEWNRDSVQVSIAMTPEAEAAGMRSQFKLGSKGTWTNYTAPILLETEGETTVYARMAALSGVTSDETSKTVRIDRSGPEIKANVPQSVYQTERLTISPQITDTLSGVSDFSLELDGKEASETLVREPLTLTAGPHILRITAEDAAGNVTVREYPIEVVVDQEQLDDIVRAGEEKGWIDNHGITLSLLAKIADLQQHPPGSEGADEALTSLENAIKAQRGKHIDSGFAELLLGDMDYIRNQVSAS
;
A
#
# COMPACT_ATOMS: atom_id res chain seq x y z
N MET A 1 -1.81 30.57 -33.42
CA MET A 1 -1.38 31.90 -32.94
C MET A 1 -0.68 32.62 -34.09
N ILE A 2 -1.00 33.89 -34.34
CA ILE A 2 -0.31 34.69 -35.37
C ILE A 2 1.11 34.95 -34.87
N ARG A 3 2.11 34.69 -35.72
CA ARG A 3 3.53 34.90 -35.42
C ARG A 3 4.07 35.99 -36.33
N ASN A 4 5.01 36.78 -35.82
CA ASN A 4 5.72 37.78 -36.60
C ASN A 4 6.78 37.12 -37.52
N ALA A 5 7.54 37.93 -38.28
CA ALA A 5 8.56 37.44 -39.19
C ALA A 5 9.70 36.65 -38.51
N ASP A 6 9.93 36.91 -37.23
CA ASP A 6 10.92 36.22 -36.39
C ASP A 6 10.35 34.96 -35.70
N GLY A 7 9.10 34.59 -36.02
CA GLY A 7 8.44 33.42 -35.46
C GLY A 7 7.90 33.60 -34.04
N LYS A 8 7.96 34.82 -33.48
CA LYS A 8 7.46 35.17 -32.14
C LYS A 8 5.98 35.47 -32.17
N ASP A 9 5.24 35.01 -31.18
CA ASP A 9 3.85 35.42 -30.95
C ASP A 9 3.76 36.59 -29.95
N PHE A 10 2.53 37.04 -29.68
CA PHE A 10 2.28 38.18 -28.79
C PHE A 10 2.71 37.92 -27.34
N TYR A 11 2.76 36.65 -26.88
CA TYR A 11 3.25 36.32 -25.55
C TYR A 11 4.78 36.39 -25.50
N ASP A 12 5.46 35.87 -26.53
CA ASP A 12 6.93 35.94 -26.60
C ASP A 12 7.39 37.42 -26.59
N LEU A 13 6.71 38.28 -27.36
CA LEU A 13 6.96 39.74 -27.38
C LEU A 13 6.64 40.42 -26.05
N ALA A 14 5.55 40.01 -25.38
CA ALA A 14 5.18 40.51 -24.07
C ALA A 14 6.24 40.15 -23.00
N PHE A 15 6.74 38.92 -23.00
CA PHE A 15 7.79 38.47 -22.08
C PHE A 15 9.08 39.26 -22.29
N GLU A 16 9.51 39.44 -23.54
CA GLU A 16 10.67 40.28 -23.87
C GLU A 16 10.48 41.73 -23.41
N TYR A 17 9.30 42.31 -23.62
CA TYR A 17 8.98 43.65 -23.12
C TYR A 17 9.15 43.71 -21.60
N MET A 18 8.59 42.77 -20.84
CA MET A 18 8.66 42.75 -19.38
C MET A 18 10.08 42.54 -18.84
N GLU A 19 10.92 41.80 -19.55
CA GLU A 19 12.32 41.57 -19.19
C GLU A 19 13.29 42.66 -19.70
N SER A 20 12.82 43.55 -20.58
CA SER A 20 13.66 44.61 -21.16
C SER A 20 13.94 45.81 -20.22
N ASP A 21 15.09 46.43 -20.44
CA ASP A 21 15.52 47.70 -19.82
C ASP A 21 15.29 48.91 -20.75
N LEU A 22 14.16 48.94 -21.46
CA LEU A 22 13.85 50.03 -22.39
C LEU A 22 13.85 51.41 -21.69
N PRO A 23 14.53 52.43 -22.22
CA PRO A 23 14.50 53.77 -21.66
C PRO A 23 13.07 54.32 -21.63
N GLY A 24 12.61 54.74 -20.45
CA GLY A 24 11.24 55.24 -20.28
C GLY A 24 10.18 54.16 -20.49
N LYS A 25 10.49 52.89 -20.22
CA LYS A 25 9.54 51.77 -20.28
C LYS A 25 8.27 52.09 -19.48
N SER A 26 7.13 52.02 -20.16
CA SER A 26 5.81 52.25 -19.56
C SER A 26 4.76 51.50 -20.36
N PHE A 27 3.78 50.91 -19.68
CA PHE A 27 2.65 50.25 -20.35
C PHE A 27 1.93 51.25 -21.27
N GLY A 28 1.59 50.81 -22.48
CA GLY A 28 0.92 51.64 -23.49
C GLY A 28 1.80 52.68 -24.19
N ALA A 29 3.10 52.77 -23.88
CA ALA A 29 4.01 53.69 -24.55
C ALA A 29 4.20 53.31 -26.03
N SER A 30 4.09 54.32 -26.90
CA SER A 30 4.17 54.14 -28.35
C SER A 30 5.54 53.59 -28.76
N GLY A 31 5.53 52.55 -29.61
CA GLY A 31 6.74 51.95 -30.18
C GLY A 31 7.51 50.99 -29.27
N GLN A 32 7.06 50.76 -28.02
CA GLN A 32 7.70 49.81 -27.10
C GLN A 32 7.14 48.39 -27.19
N LEU A 33 5.83 48.25 -27.42
CA LEU A 33 5.12 46.99 -27.66
C LEU A 33 3.87 47.30 -28.50
N ASP A 34 3.43 46.34 -29.32
CA ASP A 34 2.19 46.51 -30.08
C ASP A 34 0.93 46.36 -29.22
N LEU A 35 -0.22 46.76 -29.77
CA LEU A 35 -1.51 46.70 -29.08
C LEU A 35 -1.87 45.29 -28.61
N PHE A 36 -1.58 44.25 -29.42
CA PHE A 36 -1.88 42.86 -29.05
C PHE A 36 -0.94 42.33 -27.98
N GLY A 37 0.32 42.78 -27.96
CA GLY A 37 1.26 42.52 -26.87
C GLY A 37 0.78 43.11 -25.55
N TYR A 38 0.27 44.35 -25.53
CA TYR A 38 -0.32 44.92 -24.32
C TYR A 38 -1.62 44.24 -23.88
N LEU A 39 -2.39 43.66 -24.82
CA LEU A 39 -3.58 42.85 -24.49
C LEU A 39 -3.23 41.57 -23.71
N VAL A 40 -1.99 41.08 -23.78
CA VAL A 40 -1.55 39.90 -23.03
C VAL A 40 -1.71 40.09 -21.52
N MET A 41 -1.43 41.29 -20.97
CA MET A 41 -1.65 41.57 -19.54
C MET A 41 -3.09 41.24 -19.13
N PHE A 42 -4.07 41.72 -19.90
CA PHE A 42 -5.47 41.45 -19.63
C PHE A 42 -5.81 39.97 -19.81
N ARG A 43 -5.23 39.33 -20.83
CA ARG A 43 -5.46 37.90 -21.06
C ARG A 43 -4.92 37.05 -19.90
N GLN A 44 -3.76 37.38 -19.35
CA GLN A 44 -3.15 36.68 -18.21
C GLN A 44 -4.04 36.69 -16.97
N LEU A 45 -4.73 37.79 -16.69
CA LEU A 45 -5.73 37.84 -15.61
C LEU A 45 -6.88 36.86 -15.85
N SER A 46 -7.39 36.74 -17.07
CA SER A 46 -8.43 35.73 -17.37
C SER A 46 -7.91 34.29 -17.38
N LEU A 47 -6.62 34.06 -17.64
CA LEU A 47 -6.02 32.74 -17.52
C LEU A 47 -5.89 32.34 -16.05
N ALA A 48 -5.53 33.28 -15.18
CA ALA A 48 -5.37 33.07 -13.75
C ALA A 48 -6.71 32.89 -13.00
N TYR A 49 -7.71 33.73 -13.32
CA TYR A 49 -8.94 33.86 -12.53
C TYR A 49 -10.22 33.51 -13.30
N GLY A 50 -10.12 33.22 -14.60
CA GLY A 50 -11.26 32.84 -15.44
C GLY A 50 -11.98 34.06 -16.03
N TRP A 51 -13.04 33.80 -16.80
CA TRP A 51 -13.84 34.88 -17.41
C TRP A 51 -14.69 35.63 -16.39
N ASP A 52 -15.10 34.97 -15.31
CA ASP A 52 -15.91 35.58 -14.24
C ASP A 52 -15.17 36.73 -13.55
N PHE A 53 -13.83 36.69 -13.49
CA PHE A 53 -13.02 37.80 -13.00
C PHE A 53 -13.39 39.12 -13.68
N TYR A 54 -13.50 39.13 -15.02
CA TYR A 54 -13.89 40.34 -15.73
C TYR A 54 -15.36 40.69 -15.48
N ALA A 55 -16.26 39.71 -15.44
CA ALA A 55 -17.67 39.98 -15.13
C ALA A 55 -17.83 40.65 -13.76
N ASP A 56 -17.12 40.15 -12.75
CA ASP A 56 -17.11 40.66 -11.38
C ASP A 56 -16.39 42.00 -11.28
N LEU A 57 -15.27 42.19 -11.98
CA LEU A 57 -14.58 43.48 -12.05
C LEU A 57 -15.51 44.56 -12.63
N HIS A 58 -16.16 44.28 -13.76
CA HIS A 58 -17.11 45.23 -14.36
C HIS A 58 -18.30 45.51 -13.44
N LYS A 59 -18.78 44.51 -12.70
CA LYS A 59 -19.84 44.71 -11.69
C LYS A 59 -19.34 45.62 -10.56
N ALA A 60 -18.16 45.36 -10.03
CA ALA A 60 -17.57 46.12 -8.94
C ALA A 60 -17.38 47.60 -9.33
N TYR A 61 -16.97 47.89 -10.57
CA TYR A 61 -16.92 49.26 -11.10
C TYR A 61 -18.28 49.96 -11.16
N ARG A 62 -19.34 49.24 -11.56
CA ARG A 62 -20.71 49.80 -11.61
C ARG A 62 -21.29 50.09 -10.23
N GLU A 63 -20.80 49.39 -9.21
CA GLU A 63 -21.25 49.53 -7.82
C GLU A 63 -20.43 50.56 -7.03
N LEU A 64 -19.39 51.16 -7.63
CA LEU A 64 -18.63 52.23 -7.00
C LEU A 64 -19.54 53.44 -6.72
N PRO A 65 -19.50 54.01 -5.50
CA PRO A 65 -20.14 55.29 -5.21
C PRO A 65 -19.67 56.36 -6.20
N ALA A 66 -20.55 57.28 -6.59
CA ALA A 66 -20.21 58.35 -7.54
C ALA A 66 -19.01 59.20 -7.09
N SER A 67 -18.78 59.33 -5.78
CA SER A 67 -17.63 60.03 -5.18
C SER A 67 -16.30 59.28 -5.30
N GLN A 68 -16.33 58.01 -5.71
CA GLN A 68 -15.16 57.14 -5.85
C GLN A 68 -14.89 56.76 -7.31
N LEU A 69 -15.70 57.26 -8.26
CA LEU A 69 -15.44 57.07 -9.68
C LEU A 69 -14.21 57.88 -10.11
N PRO A 70 -13.25 57.27 -10.83
CA PRO A 70 -12.08 57.98 -11.30
C PRO A 70 -12.47 59.05 -12.34
N ALA A 71 -11.86 60.24 -12.25
CA ALA A 71 -12.14 61.37 -13.13
C ALA A 71 -10.98 61.65 -14.10
N THR A 72 -9.79 61.13 -13.81
CA THR A 72 -8.59 61.27 -14.65
C THR A 72 -8.05 59.92 -15.09
N ASN A 73 -7.30 59.90 -16.20
CA ASN A 73 -6.67 58.69 -16.71
C ASN A 73 -5.71 58.04 -15.68
N GLN A 74 -5.07 58.84 -14.82
CA GLN A 74 -4.22 58.31 -13.75
C GLN A 74 -5.06 57.62 -12.66
N GLU A 75 -6.16 58.26 -12.23
CA GLU A 75 -7.08 57.66 -11.27
C GLU A 75 -7.75 56.39 -11.82
N GLU A 76 -8.01 56.30 -13.13
CA GLU A 76 -8.52 55.09 -13.77
C GLU A 76 -7.54 53.92 -13.66
N ILE A 77 -6.25 54.18 -13.94
CA ILE A 77 -5.17 53.19 -13.81
C ILE A 77 -5.02 52.76 -12.34
N ASP A 78 -4.98 53.71 -11.41
CA ASP A 78 -4.84 53.45 -9.98
C ASP A 78 -6.02 52.63 -9.44
N THR A 79 -7.23 53.00 -9.86
CA THR A 79 -8.47 52.27 -9.52
C THR A 79 -8.46 50.87 -10.09
N PHE A 80 -7.96 50.67 -11.32
CA PHE A 80 -7.89 49.35 -11.94
C PHE A 80 -6.99 48.40 -11.15
N VAL A 81 -5.81 48.85 -10.72
CA VAL A 81 -4.90 48.03 -9.90
C VAL A 81 -5.56 47.62 -8.58
N VAL A 82 -6.24 48.56 -7.92
CA VAL A 82 -6.93 48.30 -6.64
C VAL A 82 -8.09 47.33 -6.83
N MET A 83 -8.97 47.62 -7.79
CA MET A 83 -10.17 46.82 -8.03
C MET A 83 -9.83 45.43 -8.54
N ALA A 84 -8.85 45.29 -9.44
CA ALA A 84 -8.38 43.99 -9.90
C ALA A 84 -7.86 43.14 -8.74
N SER A 85 -7.10 43.73 -7.81
CA SER A 85 -6.60 43.02 -6.62
C SER A 85 -7.73 42.58 -5.70
N ILE A 86 -8.71 43.46 -5.44
CA ILE A 86 -9.89 43.12 -4.65
C ILE A 86 -10.70 42.00 -5.31
N THR A 87 -10.95 42.09 -6.62
CA THR A 87 -11.72 41.09 -7.37
C THR A 87 -11.00 39.74 -7.42
N ALA A 88 -9.67 39.73 -7.57
CA ALA A 88 -8.87 38.51 -7.51
C ALA A 88 -8.77 37.92 -6.09
N GLY A 89 -8.95 38.75 -5.06
CA GLY A 89 -8.66 38.40 -3.67
C GLY A 89 -7.16 38.27 -3.38
N GLU A 90 -6.30 38.79 -4.26
CA GLU A 90 -4.84 38.69 -4.19
C GLU A 90 -4.19 40.06 -4.44
N ASN A 91 -3.01 40.29 -3.87
CA ASN A 91 -2.21 41.49 -4.13
C ASN A 91 -1.54 41.41 -5.52
N LEU A 92 -2.09 42.12 -6.51
CA LEU A 92 -1.61 42.10 -7.89
C LEU A 92 -0.53 43.15 -8.20
N THR A 93 -0.02 43.87 -7.20
CA THR A 93 0.91 45.00 -7.46
C THR A 93 2.22 44.57 -8.14
N GLU A 94 2.74 43.37 -7.83
CA GLU A 94 3.91 42.82 -8.52
C GLU A 94 3.61 42.52 -10.00
N PHE A 95 2.45 41.93 -10.30
CA PHE A 95 2.02 41.67 -11.67
C PHE A 95 1.98 42.96 -12.50
N PHE A 96 1.40 44.03 -11.97
CA PHE A 96 1.36 45.32 -12.66
C PHE A 96 2.71 46.03 -12.73
N ASP A 97 3.59 45.83 -11.73
CA ASP A 97 4.97 46.30 -11.76
C ASP A 97 5.77 45.66 -12.90
N LYS A 98 5.62 44.34 -13.12
CA LYS A 98 6.28 43.61 -14.24
C LYS A 98 5.85 44.15 -15.59
N TRP A 99 4.56 44.48 -15.72
CA TRP A 99 3.99 45.11 -16.90
C TRP A 99 4.33 46.59 -17.07
N ALA A 100 5.07 47.19 -16.14
CA ALA A 100 5.38 48.62 -16.10
C ALA A 100 4.13 49.51 -16.23
N LEU A 101 3.00 49.08 -15.66
CA LEU A 101 1.77 49.87 -15.62
C LEU A 101 2.02 51.13 -14.76
N PRO A 102 1.81 52.35 -15.29
CA PRO A 102 2.21 53.59 -14.61
C PRO A 102 1.16 54.02 -13.58
N TYR A 103 0.91 53.18 -12.57
CA TYR A 103 0.05 53.52 -11.43
C TYR A 103 0.83 54.30 -10.36
N SER A 104 0.13 55.07 -9.52
CA SER A 104 0.67 55.85 -8.40
C SER A 104 1.17 54.92 -7.29
N LYS A 105 2.40 54.39 -7.46
CA LYS A 105 2.94 53.29 -6.65
C LYS A 105 2.80 53.46 -5.15
N ALA A 106 3.16 54.62 -4.61
CA ALA A 106 3.13 54.86 -3.17
C ALA A 106 1.71 54.79 -2.61
N GLU A 107 0.75 55.43 -3.27
CA GLU A 107 -0.64 55.47 -2.82
C GLU A 107 -1.33 54.12 -2.98
N VAL A 108 -1.22 53.52 -4.17
CA VAL A 108 -1.89 52.26 -4.49
C VAL A 108 -1.34 51.10 -3.66
N LYS A 109 -0.01 50.99 -3.47
CA LYS A 109 0.58 49.94 -2.62
C LYS A 109 0.12 50.08 -1.17
N SER A 110 0.08 51.30 -0.63
CA SER A 110 -0.44 51.54 0.72
C SER A 110 -1.92 51.13 0.86
N ARG A 111 -2.74 51.41 -0.15
CA ARG A 111 -4.15 50.97 -0.18
C ARG A 111 -4.30 49.46 -0.24
N ILE A 112 -3.50 48.76 -1.04
CA ILE A 112 -3.53 47.29 -1.13
C ILE A 112 -3.00 46.63 0.14
N GLU A 113 -1.93 47.16 0.73
CA GLU A 113 -1.39 46.67 2.01
C GLU A 113 -2.46 46.71 3.12
N ALA A 114 -3.28 47.76 3.17
CA ALA A 114 -4.37 47.87 4.14
C ALA A 114 -5.46 46.78 3.99
N LEU A 115 -5.56 46.13 2.82
CA LEU A 115 -6.51 45.05 2.57
C LEU A 115 -6.02 43.68 3.06
N ASN A 116 -4.73 43.54 3.39
CA ASN A 116 -4.12 42.27 3.82
C ASN A 116 -4.37 41.09 2.86
N LEU A 117 -4.34 41.35 1.55
CA LEU A 117 -4.52 40.30 0.54
C LEU A 117 -3.25 39.44 0.41
N PRO A 118 -3.38 38.10 0.26
CA PRO A 118 -2.24 37.23 -0.03
C PRO A 118 -1.61 37.55 -1.39
N SER A 119 -0.35 37.18 -1.58
CA SER A 119 0.29 37.24 -2.90
C SER A 119 -0.15 36.04 -3.77
N PRO A 120 -0.21 36.17 -5.10
CA PRO A 120 -0.49 35.05 -6.00
C PRO A 120 0.49 33.89 -5.81
N ALA A 121 -0.02 32.66 -5.87
CA ALA A 121 0.80 31.45 -5.72
C ALA A 121 1.73 31.15 -6.92
N GLN A 122 1.53 31.85 -8.05
CA GLN A 122 2.32 31.70 -9.28
C GLN A 122 2.58 33.06 -9.93
N GLU A 123 3.61 33.13 -10.76
CA GLU A 123 3.99 34.33 -11.51
C GLU A 123 3.00 34.59 -12.67
N LEU A 124 1.91 35.33 -12.39
CA LEU A 124 0.82 35.55 -13.35
C LEU A 124 1.29 36.16 -14.69
N TRP A 125 2.36 36.95 -14.68
CA TRP A 125 2.94 37.58 -15.86
C TRP A 125 3.67 36.60 -16.80
N ARG A 126 3.84 35.34 -16.40
CA ARG A 126 4.37 34.27 -17.27
C ARG A 126 3.31 33.43 -17.94
N LEU A 127 2.03 33.67 -17.64
CA LEU A 127 0.94 32.87 -18.20
C LEU A 127 0.76 33.11 -19.71
N ARG A 128 0.46 32.05 -20.47
CA ARG A 128 0.15 32.10 -21.90
C ARG A 128 -0.94 31.13 -22.32
N GLU A 129 -1.63 31.44 -23.41
CA GLU A 129 -2.63 30.51 -23.95
C GLU A 129 -2.01 29.28 -24.62
N THR A 130 -2.63 28.14 -24.37
CA THR A 130 -2.39 26.90 -25.11
C THR A 130 -3.69 26.42 -25.76
N HIS A 131 -3.61 25.97 -27.01
CA HIS A 131 -4.78 25.56 -27.80
C HIS A 131 -4.96 24.04 -27.85
N SER A 132 -4.00 23.27 -27.35
CA SER A 132 -4.07 21.82 -27.18
C SER A 132 -2.94 21.40 -26.25
N LEU A 133 -3.27 20.97 -25.04
CA LEU A 133 -2.34 20.19 -24.24
C LEU A 133 -2.66 18.73 -24.49
N LYS A 134 -1.79 18.07 -25.25
CA LYS A 134 -1.87 16.62 -25.38
C LYS A 134 -1.18 15.92 -24.22
N ASP A 135 -0.21 16.59 -23.59
CA ASP A 135 0.57 15.95 -22.54
C ASP A 135 -0.21 15.94 -21.22
N PRO A 136 -0.51 14.75 -20.67
CA PRO A 136 -1.19 14.64 -19.39
C PRO A 136 -0.24 14.98 -18.23
N PRO A 137 -0.77 15.19 -17.00
CA PRO A 137 0.06 15.19 -15.80
C PRO A 137 0.89 13.90 -15.67
N GLU A 138 1.92 13.96 -14.83
CA GLU A 138 2.59 12.76 -14.34
C GLU A 138 2.00 12.36 -12.98
N ILE A 139 1.63 11.08 -12.82
CA ILE A 139 1.22 10.52 -11.52
C ILE A 139 2.42 9.80 -10.90
N LYS A 140 2.87 10.30 -9.74
CA LYS A 140 3.94 9.71 -8.94
C LYS A 140 3.34 8.97 -7.75
N VAL A 141 3.78 7.73 -7.56
CA VAL A 141 3.36 6.87 -6.46
C VAL A 141 4.60 6.66 -5.60
N GLU A 142 4.48 6.87 -4.29
CA GLU A 142 5.63 6.82 -3.37
C GLU A 142 6.21 5.41 -3.23
N SER A 143 5.42 4.36 -3.49
CA SER A 143 5.87 2.97 -3.48
C SER A 143 6.36 2.48 -4.85
N GLU A 144 7.39 1.63 -4.80
CA GLU A 144 7.93 0.88 -5.95
C GLU A 144 7.43 -0.57 -6.02
N THR A 145 6.65 -1.04 -5.04
CA THR A 145 6.12 -2.41 -5.02
C THR A 145 4.79 -2.50 -5.78
N GLU A 146 4.50 -3.70 -6.33
CA GLU A 146 3.23 -3.94 -7.01
C GLU A 146 2.05 -4.01 -6.03
N TRP A 147 2.26 -4.62 -4.86
CA TRP A 147 1.30 -4.71 -3.75
C TRP A 147 1.87 -4.04 -2.51
N ASN A 148 0.99 -3.39 -1.75
CA ASN A 148 1.35 -2.59 -0.59
C ASN A 148 0.54 -3.01 0.61
N ARG A 149 1.20 -3.22 1.75
CA ARG A 149 0.51 -3.47 3.02
C ARG A 149 -0.07 -2.20 3.63
N ASP A 150 0.66 -1.10 3.54
CA ASP A 150 0.29 0.16 4.16
C ASP A 150 -0.41 1.10 3.17
N SER A 151 -0.88 2.24 3.69
CA SER A 151 -1.39 3.33 2.87
C SER A 151 -0.32 3.88 1.93
N VAL A 152 -0.72 4.25 0.71
CA VAL A 152 0.20 4.74 -0.32
C VAL A 152 -0.11 6.19 -0.65
N GLN A 153 0.92 7.04 -0.65
CA GLN A 153 0.79 8.42 -1.09
C GLN A 153 0.98 8.53 -2.61
N VAL A 154 0.11 9.33 -3.25
CA VAL A 154 0.14 9.64 -4.67
C VAL A 154 0.22 11.15 -4.86
N SER A 155 1.16 11.60 -5.69
CA SER A 155 1.30 13.00 -6.09
C SER A 155 1.12 13.17 -7.59
N ILE A 156 0.72 14.37 -8.00
CA ILE A 156 0.48 14.71 -9.40
C ILE A 156 1.38 15.89 -9.75
N ALA A 157 2.20 15.72 -10.76
CA ALA A 157 3.09 16.77 -11.26
C ALA A 157 2.54 17.38 -12.55
N MET A 158 2.61 18.71 -12.63
CA MET A 158 2.22 19.45 -13.82
C MET A 158 3.28 19.42 -14.91
N THR A 159 2.84 19.44 -16.17
CA THR A 159 3.75 19.73 -17.28
C THR A 159 4.09 21.22 -17.29
N PRO A 160 5.31 21.61 -17.68
CA PRO A 160 5.68 23.02 -17.81
C PRO A 160 4.72 23.82 -18.69
N GLU A 161 4.18 23.20 -19.75
CA GLU A 161 3.23 23.83 -20.67
C GLU A 161 1.88 24.10 -20.00
N ALA A 162 1.40 23.19 -19.15
CA ALA A 162 0.16 23.37 -18.39
C ALA A 162 0.32 24.42 -17.29
N GLU A 163 1.48 24.45 -16.63
CA GLU A 163 1.82 25.46 -15.64
C GLU A 163 1.88 26.86 -16.28
N ALA A 164 2.59 26.99 -17.40
CA ALA A 164 2.61 28.21 -18.19
C ALA A 164 1.21 28.60 -18.72
N ALA A 165 0.28 27.66 -18.84
CA ALA A 165 -1.10 27.95 -19.22
C ALA A 165 -2.03 28.35 -18.07
N GLY A 166 -1.52 28.38 -16.83
CA GLY A 166 -2.32 28.71 -15.64
C GLY A 166 -3.37 27.64 -15.32
N MET A 167 -3.12 26.41 -15.76
CA MET A 167 -4.05 25.30 -15.58
C MET A 167 -3.91 24.67 -14.19
N ARG A 168 -4.88 23.83 -13.84
CA ARG A 168 -4.90 23.11 -12.57
C ARG A 168 -4.91 21.61 -12.82
N SER A 169 -4.14 20.87 -12.04
CA SER A 169 -4.30 19.42 -12.01
C SER A 169 -5.63 19.05 -11.36
N GLN A 170 -6.33 18.11 -11.97
CA GLN A 170 -7.50 17.45 -11.43
C GLN A 170 -7.26 15.95 -11.35
N PHE A 171 -7.89 15.30 -10.39
CA PHE A 171 -7.87 13.85 -10.27
C PHE A 171 -9.26 13.29 -9.98
N LYS A 172 -9.44 12.00 -10.27
CA LYS A 172 -10.58 11.21 -9.80
C LYS A 172 -10.11 9.80 -9.45
N LEU A 173 -10.81 9.16 -8.52
CA LEU A 173 -10.57 7.77 -8.13
C LEU A 173 -11.57 6.87 -8.85
N GLY A 174 -11.07 5.89 -9.60
CA GLY A 174 -11.87 5.02 -10.45
C GLY A 174 -12.42 5.73 -11.70
N SER A 175 -12.80 4.94 -12.71
CA SER A 175 -13.24 5.46 -14.01
C SER A 175 -14.51 6.33 -13.93
N LYS A 176 -15.38 6.04 -12.94
CA LYS A 176 -16.64 6.73 -12.65
C LYS A 176 -16.55 7.78 -11.53
N GLY A 177 -15.35 8.05 -11.02
CA GLY A 177 -15.15 9.04 -9.96
C GLY A 177 -15.44 10.47 -10.42
N THR A 178 -15.60 11.38 -9.44
CA THR A 178 -15.77 12.81 -9.69
C THR A 178 -14.41 13.52 -9.74
N TRP A 179 -14.22 14.36 -10.77
CA TRP A 179 -13.03 15.18 -10.89
C TRP A 179 -12.94 16.22 -9.76
N THR A 180 -11.82 16.22 -9.06
CA THR A 180 -11.51 17.13 -7.95
C THR A 180 -10.19 17.84 -8.22
N ASN A 181 -10.06 19.10 -7.82
CA ASN A 181 -8.79 19.83 -7.95
C ASN A 181 -7.73 19.21 -7.02
N TYR A 182 -6.56 18.93 -7.58
CA TYR A 182 -5.41 18.46 -6.81
C TYR A 182 -4.76 19.65 -6.09
N THR A 183 -4.68 19.59 -4.76
CA THR A 183 -4.15 20.66 -3.90
C THR A 183 -3.12 20.16 -2.89
N ALA A 184 -3.08 18.84 -2.65
CA ALA A 184 -2.13 18.16 -1.78
C ALA A 184 -2.04 16.68 -2.20
N PRO A 185 -0.97 15.94 -1.81
CA PRO A 185 -0.86 14.51 -2.06
C PRO A 185 -2.09 13.72 -1.59
N ILE A 186 -2.46 12.72 -2.38
CA ILE A 186 -3.61 11.84 -2.16
C ILE A 186 -3.12 10.66 -1.34
N LEU A 187 -3.75 10.39 -0.19
CA LEU A 187 -3.50 9.18 0.59
C LEU A 187 -4.52 8.10 0.20
N LEU A 188 -4.04 6.95 -0.28
CA LEU A 188 -4.86 5.79 -0.57
C LEU A 188 -4.76 4.80 0.58
N GLU A 189 -5.89 4.45 1.19
CA GLU A 189 -5.95 3.59 2.37
C GLU A 189 -6.83 2.35 2.19
N THR A 190 -7.74 2.39 1.22
CA THR A 190 -8.68 1.31 0.95
C THR A 190 -7.95 0.13 0.31
N GLU A 191 -8.14 -1.05 0.91
CA GLU A 191 -7.68 -2.32 0.39
C GLU A 191 -8.32 -2.65 -0.98
N GLY A 192 -7.56 -3.32 -1.84
CA GLY A 192 -7.88 -3.64 -3.22
C GLY A 192 -7.16 -2.75 -4.22
N GLU A 193 -7.68 -2.73 -5.45
CA GLU A 193 -7.14 -1.92 -6.54
C GLU A 193 -7.82 -0.54 -6.59
N THR A 194 -7.01 0.53 -6.56
CA THR A 194 -7.48 1.90 -6.80
C THR A 194 -6.75 2.51 -7.99
N THR A 195 -7.47 2.81 -9.06
CA THR A 195 -6.93 3.56 -10.19
C THR A 195 -7.13 5.06 -9.98
N VAL A 196 -6.03 5.80 -9.92
CA VAL A 196 -6.00 7.26 -9.93
C VAL A 196 -5.97 7.72 -11.37
N TYR A 197 -6.93 8.54 -11.77
CA TYR A 197 -6.90 9.25 -13.05
C TYR A 197 -6.53 10.70 -12.80
N ALA A 198 -5.74 11.30 -13.69
CA ALA A 198 -5.34 12.69 -13.60
C ALA A 198 -5.42 13.39 -14.96
N ARG A 199 -5.75 14.68 -14.96
CA ARG A 199 -5.75 15.56 -16.14
C ARG A 199 -5.46 17.00 -15.74
N MET A 200 -5.12 17.84 -16.70
CA MET A 200 -5.11 19.29 -16.53
C MET A 200 -6.45 19.89 -16.96
N ALA A 201 -6.88 20.92 -16.26
CA ALA A 201 -8.06 21.71 -16.61
C ALA A 201 -7.76 23.21 -16.54
N ALA A 202 -8.10 23.93 -17.60
CA ALA A 202 -8.12 25.38 -17.65
C ALA A 202 -9.45 25.89 -17.12
N LEU A 203 -9.48 27.14 -16.64
CA LEU A 203 -10.74 27.80 -16.22
C LEU A 203 -11.72 28.00 -17.39
N SER A 204 -11.24 27.93 -18.63
CA SER A 204 -12.08 27.93 -19.84
C SER A 204 -12.81 26.60 -20.10
N GLY A 205 -12.52 25.54 -19.34
CA GLY A 205 -13.05 24.20 -19.55
C GLY A 205 -12.25 23.33 -20.53
N VAL A 206 -11.18 23.86 -21.12
CA VAL A 206 -10.23 23.07 -21.92
C VAL A 206 -9.46 22.12 -21.00
N THR A 207 -9.28 20.87 -21.43
CA THR A 207 -8.56 19.84 -20.66
C THR A 207 -7.42 19.21 -21.47
N SER A 208 -6.44 18.63 -20.77
CA SER A 208 -5.43 17.76 -21.39
C SER A 208 -5.99 16.37 -21.66
N ASP A 209 -5.19 15.51 -22.30
CA ASP A 209 -5.41 14.07 -22.23
C ASP A 209 -5.37 13.58 -20.76
N GLU A 210 -6.03 12.46 -20.50
CA GLU A 210 -6.03 11.81 -19.18
C GLU A 210 -4.84 10.85 -19.06
N THR A 211 -4.22 10.80 -17.89
CA THR A 211 -3.34 9.70 -17.49
C THR A 211 -3.97 8.91 -16.36
N SER A 212 -3.47 7.70 -16.13
CA SER A 212 -3.91 6.89 -14.98
C SER A 212 -2.80 6.01 -14.44
N LYS A 213 -2.85 5.75 -13.13
CA LYS A 213 -1.99 4.77 -12.46
C LYS A 213 -2.80 3.99 -11.43
N THR A 214 -2.64 2.68 -11.43
CA THR A 214 -3.28 1.79 -10.45
C THR A 214 -2.34 1.55 -9.28
N VAL A 215 -2.87 1.70 -8.08
CA VAL A 215 -2.22 1.35 -6.81
C VAL A 215 -2.98 0.18 -6.23
N ARG A 216 -2.26 -0.82 -5.73
CA ARG A 216 -2.85 -2.01 -5.10
C ARG A 216 -2.42 -2.09 -3.65
N ILE A 217 -3.41 -2.24 -2.77
CA ILE A 217 -3.21 -2.37 -1.32
C ILE A 217 -3.81 -3.70 -0.89
N ASP A 218 -3.05 -4.51 -0.16
CA ASP A 218 -3.53 -5.73 0.47
C ASP A 218 -3.08 -5.74 1.93
N ARG A 219 -4.04 -5.71 2.85
CA ARG A 219 -3.85 -5.66 4.30
C ARG A 219 -4.19 -7.00 4.95
N SER A 220 -4.70 -7.94 4.17
CA SER A 220 -5.18 -9.23 4.61
C SER A 220 -4.11 -10.29 4.39
N GLY A 221 -3.84 -11.13 5.39
CA GLY A 221 -2.93 -12.25 5.22
C GLY A 221 -3.61 -13.45 4.53
N PRO A 222 -2.83 -14.41 4.01
CA PRO A 222 -3.37 -15.63 3.41
C PRO A 222 -4.28 -16.41 4.38
N GLU A 223 -5.30 -17.06 3.84
CA GLU A 223 -6.13 -18.02 4.57
C GLU A 223 -5.49 -19.42 4.53
N ILE A 224 -5.33 -20.04 5.69
CA ILE A 224 -4.80 -21.41 5.84
C ILE A 224 -5.94 -22.37 6.18
N LYS A 225 -6.16 -23.37 5.33
CA LYS A 225 -7.07 -24.50 5.56
C LYS A 225 -6.30 -25.81 5.57
N ALA A 226 -6.19 -26.44 6.72
CA ALA A 226 -5.54 -27.73 6.88
C ALA A 226 -6.47 -28.73 7.59
N ASN A 227 -6.52 -29.97 7.11
CA ASN A 227 -7.18 -31.06 7.81
C ASN A 227 -6.17 -31.74 8.73
N VAL A 228 -6.05 -31.26 9.97
CA VAL A 228 -5.12 -31.79 10.97
C VAL A 228 -5.92 -32.57 12.01
N PRO A 229 -5.64 -33.87 12.22
CA PRO A 229 -6.34 -34.63 13.25
C PRO A 229 -5.93 -34.14 14.64
N GLN A 230 -6.89 -34.13 15.57
CA GLN A 230 -6.60 -33.81 16.97
C GLN A 230 -5.79 -34.93 17.65
N SER A 231 -5.95 -36.18 17.20
CA SER A 231 -5.21 -37.33 17.67
C SER A 231 -4.92 -38.31 16.54
N VAL A 232 -3.79 -39.01 16.59
CA VAL A 232 -3.41 -40.06 15.64
C VAL A 232 -2.68 -41.18 16.38
N TYR A 233 -2.91 -42.43 16.01
CA TYR A 233 -2.17 -43.53 16.63
C TYR A 233 -0.71 -43.54 16.14
N GLN A 234 0.23 -43.89 17.01
CA GLN A 234 1.66 -43.95 16.67
C GLN A 234 1.95 -44.97 15.55
N THR A 235 1.09 -45.97 15.39
CA THR A 235 1.12 -47.00 14.34
C THR A 235 0.51 -46.54 13.02
N GLU A 236 -0.12 -45.38 12.97
CA GLU A 236 -0.73 -44.81 11.77
C GLU A 236 0.20 -43.83 11.05
N ARG A 237 0.00 -43.72 9.74
CA ARG A 237 0.69 -42.74 8.92
C ARG A 237 -0.02 -41.40 9.02
N LEU A 238 0.70 -40.33 9.38
CA LEU A 238 0.17 -38.97 9.37
C LEU A 238 0.54 -38.29 8.04
N THR A 239 -0.47 -37.76 7.34
CA THR A 239 -0.28 -36.97 6.12
C THR A 239 -1.12 -35.71 6.19
N ILE A 240 -0.47 -34.54 6.07
CA ILE A 240 -1.13 -33.23 6.10
C ILE A 240 -0.69 -32.44 4.88
N SER A 241 -1.65 -32.00 4.08
CA SER A 241 -1.45 -31.14 2.92
C SER A 241 -2.37 -29.92 3.06
N PRO A 242 -1.86 -28.78 3.53
CA PRO A 242 -2.66 -27.59 3.70
C PRO A 242 -3.07 -27.00 2.34
N GLN A 243 -4.18 -26.28 2.33
CA GLN A 243 -4.63 -25.42 1.25
C GLN A 243 -4.47 -23.98 1.72
N ILE A 244 -3.68 -23.20 0.99
CA ILE A 244 -3.41 -21.81 1.31
C ILE A 244 -3.90 -20.97 0.16
N THR A 245 -4.72 -19.98 0.47
CA THR A 245 -5.33 -19.11 -0.53
C THR A 245 -5.22 -17.67 -0.09
N ASP A 246 -5.05 -16.77 -1.05
CA ASP A 246 -5.09 -15.34 -0.82
C ASP A 246 -6.03 -14.69 -1.85
N THR A 247 -6.79 -13.68 -1.44
CA THR A 247 -7.84 -13.07 -2.29
C THR A 247 -7.35 -11.91 -3.14
N LEU A 248 -6.19 -11.32 -2.84
CA LEU A 248 -5.70 -10.10 -3.45
C LEU A 248 -4.28 -10.29 -4.00
N SER A 249 -3.25 -10.16 -3.16
CA SER A 249 -1.86 -10.15 -3.60
C SER A 249 -1.31 -11.53 -3.95
N GLY A 250 -2.07 -12.60 -3.66
CA GLY A 250 -1.70 -13.97 -3.95
C GLY A 250 -0.76 -14.53 -2.89
N VAL A 251 -0.66 -15.86 -2.81
CA VAL A 251 0.27 -16.51 -1.88
C VAL A 251 1.68 -16.41 -2.46
N SER A 252 2.60 -15.81 -1.71
CA SER A 252 4.00 -15.67 -2.08
C SER A 252 4.80 -16.88 -1.61
N ASP A 253 4.65 -17.27 -0.34
CA ASP A 253 5.36 -18.39 0.25
C ASP A 253 4.59 -19.02 1.41
N PHE A 254 4.93 -20.26 1.77
CA PHE A 254 4.49 -20.87 3.02
C PHE A 254 5.45 -21.95 3.52
N SER A 255 5.45 -22.16 4.84
CA SER A 255 6.29 -23.14 5.52
C SER A 255 5.53 -23.92 6.58
N LEU A 256 5.97 -25.15 6.81
CA LEU A 256 5.47 -26.03 7.87
C LEU A 256 6.61 -26.33 8.84
N GLU A 257 6.30 -26.33 10.13
CA GLU A 257 7.21 -26.77 11.19
C GLU A 257 6.46 -27.77 12.07
N LEU A 258 7.05 -28.95 12.31
CA LEU A 258 6.56 -29.90 13.32
C LEU A 258 7.53 -29.88 14.50
N ASP A 259 7.03 -29.51 15.68
CA ASP A 259 7.81 -29.35 16.92
C ASP A 259 9.02 -28.42 16.74
N GLY A 260 8.82 -27.33 16.00
CA GLY A 260 9.85 -26.32 15.70
C GLY A 260 10.89 -26.78 14.66
N LYS A 261 10.71 -27.94 14.01
CA LYS A 261 11.57 -28.41 12.92
C LYS A 261 10.86 -28.26 11.59
N GLU A 262 11.53 -27.64 10.63
CA GLU A 262 11.03 -27.47 9.27
C GLU A 262 10.61 -28.80 8.62
N ALA A 263 9.51 -28.77 7.90
CA ALA A 263 8.93 -29.91 7.20
C ALA A 263 8.60 -29.54 5.75
N SER A 264 8.48 -30.57 4.90
CA SER A 264 8.02 -30.41 3.52
C SER A 264 6.59 -29.87 3.46
N GLU A 265 6.25 -29.18 2.38
CA GLU A 265 4.92 -28.60 2.11
C GLU A 265 3.76 -29.59 2.26
N THR A 266 4.00 -30.86 1.95
CA THR A 266 3.15 -31.96 2.40
C THR A 266 3.88 -32.69 3.53
N LEU A 267 3.38 -32.53 4.75
CA LEU A 267 3.92 -33.24 5.89
C LEU A 267 3.54 -34.72 5.78
N VAL A 268 4.54 -35.58 5.74
CA VAL A 268 4.38 -37.02 5.87
C VAL A 268 5.21 -37.51 7.05
N ARG A 269 4.58 -38.25 7.95
CA ARG A 269 5.24 -39.00 9.02
C ARG A 269 4.81 -40.45 8.93
N GLU A 270 5.80 -41.33 8.77
CA GLU A 270 5.57 -42.76 8.72
C GLU A 270 5.27 -43.30 10.12
N PRO A 271 4.59 -44.45 10.23
CA PRO A 271 4.37 -45.11 11.51
C PRO A 271 5.65 -45.27 12.33
N LEU A 272 5.55 -45.05 13.65
CA LEU A 272 6.64 -45.17 14.62
C LEU A 272 7.78 -44.15 14.42
N THR A 273 7.50 -43.00 13.78
CA THR A 273 8.47 -41.90 13.64
C THR A 273 8.21 -40.71 14.56
N LEU A 274 7.03 -40.67 15.21
CA LEU A 274 6.69 -39.72 16.25
C LEU A 274 6.56 -40.46 17.58
N THR A 275 7.00 -39.80 18.66
CA THR A 275 6.81 -40.30 20.03
C THR A 275 5.36 -40.12 20.46
N ALA A 276 4.87 -40.93 21.40
CA ALA A 276 3.58 -40.66 22.01
C ALA A 276 3.60 -39.35 22.82
N GLY A 277 2.48 -38.64 22.84
CA GLY A 277 2.31 -37.36 23.53
C GLY A 277 1.97 -36.18 22.61
N PRO A 278 2.05 -34.95 23.14
CA PRO A 278 1.65 -33.76 22.43
C PRO A 278 2.71 -33.32 21.40
N HIS A 279 2.24 -33.03 20.19
CA HIS A 279 2.99 -32.45 19.09
C HIS A 279 2.31 -31.18 18.59
N ILE A 280 3.08 -30.26 18.00
CA ILE A 280 2.54 -29.01 17.45
C ILE A 280 3.00 -28.85 16.00
N LEU A 281 2.02 -28.80 15.09
CA LEU A 281 2.24 -28.37 13.71
C LEU A 281 1.99 -26.86 13.59
N ARG A 282 3.01 -26.10 13.21
CA ARG A 282 2.91 -24.68 12.88
C ARG A 282 2.93 -24.51 11.36
N ILE A 283 1.98 -23.76 10.81
CA ILE A 283 1.91 -23.38 9.40
C ILE A 283 2.00 -21.86 9.33
N THR A 284 2.96 -21.36 8.57
CA THR A 284 3.15 -19.92 8.31
C THR A 284 2.99 -19.67 6.82
N ALA A 285 2.18 -18.68 6.44
CA ALA A 285 1.95 -18.28 5.05
C ALA A 285 2.17 -16.77 4.90
N GLU A 286 2.76 -16.36 3.78
CA GLU A 286 3.03 -14.97 3.42
C GLU A 286 2.49 -14.68 2.01
N ASP A 287 1.95 -13.47 1.82
CA ASP A 287 1.45 -12.97 0.54
C ASP A 287 2.46 -12.05 -0.17
N ALA A 288 2.12 -11.52 -1.36
CA ALA A 288 3.01 -10.63 -2.09
C ALA A 288 3.04 -9.18 -1.55
N ALA A 289 2.15 -8.82 -0.62
CA ALA A 289 2.18 -7.56 0.12
C ALA A 289 3.01 -7.63 1.41
N GLY A 290 3.45 -8.84 1.82
CA GLY A 290 4.17 -9.10 3.06
C GLY A 290 3.28 -9.26 4.29
N ASN A 291 1.98 -9.58 4.11
CA ASN A 291 1.12 -10.01 5.20
C ASN A 291 1.40 -11.47 5.53
N VAL A 292 1.46 -11.78 6.83
CA VAL A 292 1.79 -13.11 7.34
C VAL A 292 0.64 -13.66 8.18
N THR A 293 0.23 -14.89 7.89
CA THR A 293 -0.71 -15.67 8.71
C THR A 293 0.02 -16.85 9.33
N VAL A 294 -0.11 -17.00 10.66
CA VAL A 294 0.40 -18.16 11.40
C VAL A 294 -0.77 -18.93 12.02
N ARG A 295 -0.74 -20.26 11.91
CA ARG A 295 -1.66 -21.19 12.57
C ARG A 295 -0.89 -22.30 13.23
N GLU A 296 -1.33 -22.69 14.42
CA GLU A 296 -0.78 -23.81 15.17
C GLU A 296 -1.89 -24.84 15.40
N TYR A 297 -1.56 -26.11 15.16
CA TYR A 297 -2.45 -27.25 15.28
C TYR A 297 -1.83 -28.25 16.27
N PRO A 298 -2.40 -28.40 17.46
CA PRO A 298 -1.98 -29.45 18.38
C PRO A 298 -2.41 -30.83 17.84
N ILE A 299 -1.53 -31.81 17.97
CA ILE A 299 -1.76 -33.20 17.59
C ILE A 299 -1.34 -34.06 18.77
N GLU A 300 -2.25 -34.90 19.27
CA GLU A 300 -1.90 -35.92 20.26
C GLU A 300 -1.53 -37.23 19.55
N VAL A 301 -0.27 -37.65 19.66
CA VAL A 301 0.12 -38.99 19.20
C VAL A 301 -0.19 -39.97 20.32
N VAL A 302 -1.12 -40.87 20.08
CA VAL A 302 -1.62 -41.79 21.09
C VAL A 302 -1.06 -43.20 20.88
N VAL A 303 -0.81 -43.89 21.99
CA VAL A 303 -0.52 -45.33 22.05
C VAL A 303 -1.24 -45.89 23.26
N ASP A 304 -1.82 -47.08 23.11
CA ASP A 304 -2.46 -47.81 24.19
C ASP A 304 -1.85 -49.21 24.34
N GLN A 305 -2.25 -49.91 25.41
CA GLN A 305 -1.76 -51.25 25.71
C GLN A 305 -2.15 -52.28 24.63
N GLU A 306 -3.24 -52.06 23.88
CA GLU A 306 -3.71 -52.97 22.83
C GLU A 306 -2.86 -52.87 21.57
N GLN A 307 -2.12 -51.78 21.37
CA GLN A 307 -1.28 -51.57 20.19
C GLN A 307 0.17 -52.01 20.36
N LEU A 308 0.63 -52.29 21.59
CA LEU A 308 2.03 -52.59 21.86
C LEU A 308 2.54 -53.83 21.11
N ASP A 309 1.69 -54.84 20.88
CA ASP A 309 2.09 -56.03 20.11
C ASP A 309 2.26 -55.72 18.63
N ASP A 310 1.42 -54.87 18.04
CA ASP A 310 1.59 -54.38 16.67
C ASP A 310 2.88 -53.56 16.52
N ILE A 311 3.20 -52.71 17.51
CA ILE A 311 4.45 -51.92 17.51
C ILE A 311 5.67 -52.85 17.56
N VAL A 312 5.66 -53.87 18.42
CA VAL A 312 6.76 -54.85 18.52
C VAL A 312 6.91 -55.66 17.24
N ARG A 313 5.81 -56.12 16.64
CA ARG A 313 5.83 -56.83 15.35
C ARG A 313 6.40 -55.94 14.24
N ALA A 314 5.95 -54.69 14.15
CA ALA A 314 6.47 -53.73 13.19
C ALA A 314 7.97 -53.45 13.40
N GLY A 315 8.43 -53.44 14.66
CA GLY A 315 9.85 -53.33 14.98
C GLY A 315 10.68 -54.52 14.46
N GLU A 316 10.17 -55.74 14.59
CA GLU A 316 10.80 -56.93 13.98
C GLU A 316 10.81 -56.86 12.45
N GLU A 317 9.68 -56.52 11.83
CA GLU A 317 9.56 -56.41 10.37
C GLU A 317 10.52 -55.36 9.77
N LYS A 318 10.73 -54.25 10.48
CA LYS A 318 11.69 -53.20 10.11
C LYS A 318 13.15 -53.56 10.45
N GLY A 319 13.38 -54.71 11.10
CA GLY A 319 14.70 -55.17 11.54
C GLY A 319 15.27 -54.40 12.73
N TRP A 320 14.45 -53.62 13.44
CA TRP A 320 14.83 -52.94 14.69
C TRP A 320 14.89 -53.91 15.86
N ILE A 321 14.21 -55.06 15.76
CA ILE A 321 14.46 -56.23 16.59
C ILE A 321 15.10 -57.29 15.69
N ASP A 322 16.36 -57.65 15.94
CA ASP A 322 17.12 -58.55 15.06
C ASP A 322 16.99 -60.04 15.43
N ASN A 323 16.29 -60.34 16.53
CA ASN A 323 16.19 -61.67 17.11
C ASN A 323 14.73 -62.03 17.41
N HIS A 324 14.20 -62.99 16.65
CA HIS A 324 12.82 -63.45 16.78
C HIS A 324 12.46 -64.00 18.17
N GLY A 325 13.43 -64.61 18.88
CA GLY A 325 13.22 -65.05 20.25
C GLY A 325 12.99 -63.89 21.23
N ILE A 326 13.62 -62.73 20.98
CA ILE A 326 13.38 -61.51 21.75
C ILE A 326 11.99 -60.96 21.44
N THR A 327 11.58 -60.92 20.17
CA THR A 327 10.22 -60.52 19.77
C THR A 327 9.17 -61.36 20.50
N LEU A 328 9.28 -62.69 20.46
CA LEU A 328 8.35 -63.60 21.16
C LEU A 328 8.34 -63.35 22.67
N SER A 329 9.50 -63.06 23.27
CA SER A 329 9.59 -62.74 24.69
C SER A 329 8.90 -61.42 25.04
N LEU A 330 8.97 -60.40 24.18
CA LEU A 330 8.27 -59.14 24.39
C LEU A 330 6.76 -59.32 24.21
N LEU A 331 6.33 -60.03 23.16
CA LEU A 331 4.92 -60.33 22.90
C LEU A 331 4.27 -61.10 24.05
N ALA A 332 4.98 -62.05 24.68
CA ALA A 332 4.46 -62.75 25.85
C ALA A 332 4.24 -61.83 27.06
N LYS A 333 5.10 -60.83 27.25
CA LYS A 333 4.97 -59.82 28.30
C LYS A 333 3.86 -58.81 28.00
N ILE A 334 3.67 -58.46 26.73
CA ILE A 334 2.55 -57.61 26.28
C ILE A 334 1.22 -58.36 26.47
N ALA A 335 1.16 -59.66 26.15
CA ALA A 335 -0.04 -60.47 26.37
C ALA A 335 -0.39 -60.65 27.86
N ASP A 336 0.60 -60.60 28.76
CA ASP A 336 0.39 -60.54 30.20
C ASP A 336 -0.19 -59.17 30.61
N LEU A 337 0.44 -58.07 30.15
CA LEU A 337 -0.07 -56.71 30.35
C LEU A 337 -1.52 -56.53 29.89
N GLN A 338 -1.86 -57.01 28.70
CA GLN A 338 -3.20 -56.89 28.12
C GLN A 338 -4.28 -57.70 28.87
N GLN A 339 -3.91 -58.60 29.80
CA GLN A 339 -4.87 -59.26 30.70
C GLN A 339 -5.30 -58.37 31.87
N HIS A 340 -4.60 -57.27 32.11
CA HIS A 340 -4.85 -56.36 33.21
C HIS A 340 -5.56 -55.08 32.73
N PRO A 341 -6.55 -54.56 33.49
CA PRO A 341 -7.13 -53.26 33.20
C PRO A 341 -6.07 -52.14 33.27
N PRO A 342 -6.12 -51.13 32.39
CA PRO A 342 -5.22 -49.99 32.44
C PRO A 342 -5.18 -49.34 33.84
N GLY A 343 -3.98 -49.07 34.34
CA GLY A 343 -3.71 -48.46 35.66
C GLY A 343 -4.03 -49.32 36.89
N SER A 344 -4.28 -50.61 36.70
CA SER A 344 -4.28 -51.57 37.82
C SER A 344 -2.86 -51.91 38.27
N GLU A 345 -2.69 -52.35 39.53
CA GLU A 345 -1.39 -52.81 40.07
C GLU A 345 -0.76 -53.92 39.19
N GLY A 346 -1.59 -54.84 38.67
CA GLY A 346 -1.12 -55.87 37.74
C GLY A 346 -0.64 -55.31 36.40
N ALA A 347 -1.29 -54.26 35.86
CA ALA A 347 -0.81 -53.59 34.65
C ALA A 347 0.52 -52.86 34.89
N ASP A 348 0.71 -52.22 36.05
CA ASP A 348 1.96 -51.55 36.41
C ASP A 348 3.12 -52.54 36.61
N GLU A 349 2.86 -53.69 37.23
CA GLU A 349 3.85 -54.77 37.36
C GLU A 349 4.23 -55.35 35.99
N ALA A 350 3.24 -55.60 35.12
CA ALA A 350 3.46 -56.10 33.77
C ALA A 350 4.22 -55.09 32.89
N LEU A 351 3.88 -53.80 32.96
CA LEU A 351 4.65 -52.71 32.33
C LEU A 351 6.09 -52.70 32.85
N THR A 352 6.31 -52.73 34.17
CA THR A 352 7.67 -52.76 34.74
C THR A 352 8.48 -53.97 34.24
N SER A 353 7.84 -55.13 34.14
CA SER A 353 8.43 -56.37 33.62
C SER A 353 8.81 -56.27 32.13
N LEU A 354 8.01 -55.56 31.32
CA LEU A 354 8.26 -55.29 29.91
C LEU A 354 9.38 -54.24 29.73
N GLU A 355 9.41 -53.17 30.54
CA GLU A 355 10.45 -52.14 30.49
C GLU A 355 11.82 -52.74 30.78
N ASN A 356 11.90 -53.57 31.81
CA ASN A 356 13.15 -54.23 32.20
C ASN A 356 13.67 -55.13 31.07
N ALA A 357 12.76 -55.79 30.32
CA ALA A 357 13.14 -56.59 29.16
C ALA A 357 13.68 -55.72 28.01
N ILE A 358 13.00 -54.61 27.69
CA ILE A 358 13.45 -53.67 26.67
C ILE A 358 14.82 -53.08 27.05
N LYS A 359 14.96 -52.57 28.28
CA LYS A 359 16.22 -52.02 28.82
C LYS A 359 17.36 -53.02 28.76
N ALA A 360 17.10 -54.31 29.03
CA ALA A 360 18.12 -55.35 29.00
C ALA A 360 18.62 -55.68 27.58
N GLN A 361 17.78 -55.48 26.56
CA GLN A 361 18.05 -55.81 25.16
C GLN A 361 18.39 -54.60 24.27
N ARG A 362 18.19 -53.38 24.78
CA ARG A 362 18.57 -52.13 24.14
C ARG A 362 20.04 -52.14 23.70
N GLY A 363 20.28 -51.87 22.42
CA GLY A 363 21.60 -51.87 21.80
C GLY A 363 22.24 -53.26 21.63
N LYS A 364 21.55 -54.35 21.99
CA LYS A 364 22.01 -55.74 21.78
C LYS A 364 21.22 -56.40 20.67
N HIS A 365 19.91 -56.50 20.86
CA HIS A 365 18.96 -57.13 19.95
C HIS A 365 17.78 -56.22 19.60
N ILE A 366 17.65 -55.09 20.30
CA ILE A 366 16.69 -54.03 20.01
C ILE A 366 17.49 -52.78 19.69
N ASP A 367 17.22 -52.14 18.56
CA ASP A 367 17.77 -50.84 18.20
C ASP A 367 17.58 -49.83 19.33
N SER A 368 18.56 -48.95 19.52
CA SER A 368 18.53 -48.03 20.66
C SER A 368 17.42 -46.98 20.56
N GLY A 369 17.12 -46.48 19.36
CA GLY A 369 16.04 -45.51 19.14
C GLY A 369 14.67 -46.17 19.28
N PHE A 370 14.52 -47.39 18.76
CA PHE A 370 13.27 -48.14 18.92
C PHE A 370 13.02 -48.56 20.39
N ALA A 371 14.07 -48.93 21.12
CA ALA A 371 13.96 -49.17 22.56
C ALA A 371 13.55 -47.90 23.34
N GLU A 372 14.05 -46.72 22.95
CA GLU A 372 13.63 -45.45 23.54
C GLU A 372 12.16 -45.13 23.23
N LEU A 373 11.71 -45.37 21.99
CA LEU A 373 10.30 -45.22 21.60
C LEU A 373 9.39 -46.07 22.49
N LEU A 374 9.66 -47.38 22.57
CA LEU A 374 8.88 -48.31 23.38
C LEU A 374 8.86 -47.92 24.86
N LEU A 375 9.98 -47.48 25.43
CA LEU A 375 10.02 -47.02 26.83
C LEU A 375 9.18 -45.75 27.02
N GLY A 376 9.22 -44.82 26.07
CA GLY A 376 8.35 -43.63 26.06
C GLY A 376 6.87 -43.99 25.98
N ASP A 377 6.51 -44.98 25.18
CA ASP A 377 5.12 -45.47 25.05
C ASP A 377 4.60 -46.03 26.37
N MET A 378 5.44 -46.74 27.12
CA MET A 378 5.10 -47.30 28.42
C MET A 378 4.89 -46.21 29.48
N ASP A 379 5.75 -45.19 29.48
CA ASP A 379 5.58 -44.02 30.34
C ASP A 379 4.30 -43.26 29.97
N TYR A 380 3.99 -43.13 28.67
CA TYR A 380 2.76 -42.52 28.20
C TYR A 380 1.51 -43.27 28.67
N ILE A 381 1.45 -44.59 28.46
CA ILE A 381 0.34 -45.46 28.88
C ILE A 381 0.11 -45.36 30.40
N ARG A 382 1.18 -45.36 31.19
CA ARG A 382 1.11 -45.20 32.65
C ARG A 382 0.50 -43.85 33.05
N ASN A 383 0.88 -42.78 32.36
CA ASN A 383 0.45 -41.42 32.69
C ASN A 383 -0.98 -41.10 32.23
N GLN A 384 -1.50 -41.76 31.20
CA GLN A 384 -2.89 -41.56 30.75
C GLN A 384 -3.93 -41.89 31.83
N VAL A 385 -3.66 -42.90 32.67
CA VAL A 385 -4.59 -43.33 33.74
C VAL A 385 -4.51 -42.45 34.99
N SER A 386 -3.44 -41.66 35.14
CA SER A 386 -3.30 -40.71 36.26
C SER A 386 -4.07 -39.39 36.01
N ALA A 387 -4.53 -39.16 34.78
CA ALA A 387 -5.22 -37.94 34.34
C ALA A 387 -6.73 -38.15 34.06
N SER A 388 -7.22 -39.38 34.14
CA SER A 388 -8.63 -39.77 34.03
C SER A 388 -9.23 -40.07 35.40
#